data_AF-F3CDC3-F1
#
_entry.id   AF-F3CDC3-F1
#
_cell.length_a   1.000
_cell.length_b   1.000
_cell.length_c   1.000
_cell.angle_alpha   90.00
_cell.angle_beta   90.00
_cell.angle_gamma   90.00
#
_symmetry.space_group_name_H-M   'P 1'
#
loop_
_entity.id
_entity.type
_entity.pdbx_description
1 polymer ?
#
loop_
_entity_poly.entity_id
_entity_poly.type
_entity_poly.pdbx_seq_one_letter_code
_entity_poly.pdbx_strand_id
1 'polypeptide(L)'
;PATMADLYTGAKDRGGVHINSGIPNRAFVLVAKALGGNAWEVAGRIWYETMLELASDSQFVDCARASIKIASDSRFGPKAKKAVQAAWKEVGVKV
;
A
#
# COMPACT_ATOMS: atom_id res chain seq x y z
N PRO A 1 10.68 3.94 -8.78
CA PRO A 1 11.18 4.19 -7.40
C PRO A 1 10.77 3.06 -6.45
N ALA A 2 11.66 2.67 -5.52
CA ALA A 2 11.33 1.71 -4.46
C ALA A 2 10.78 2.39 -3.21
N THR A 3 11.11 3.67 -3.00
CA THR A 3 10.65 4.47 -1.86
C THR A 3 10.29 5.89 -2.29
N MET A 4 9.62 6.63 -1.41
CA MET A 4 9.30 8.06 -1.58
C MET A 4 10.55 8.94 -1.69
N ALA A 5 11.73 8.49 -1.25
CA ALA A 5 12.96 9.26 -1.37
C ALA A 5 13.36 9.50 -2.84
N ASP A 6 12.98 8.58 -3.73
CA ASP A 6 13.28 8.65 -5.16
C ASP A 6 12.03 9.03 -5.98
N LEU A 7 11.02 9.69 -5.37
CA LEU A 7 9.79 10.06 -6.05
C LEU A 7 10.09 10.90 -7.30
N TYR A 8 9.58 10.46 -8.44
CA TYR A 8 9.66 11.25 -9.67
C TYR A 8 8.65 12.40 -9.62
N THR A 9 9.13 13.64 -9.81
CA THR A 9 8.32 14.87 -9.73
C THR A 9 8.24 15.64 -11.06
N GLY A 10 8.73 15.06 -12.16
CA GLY A 10 8.68 15.69 -13.48
C GLY A 10 7.35 15.52 -14.20
N ALA A 11 7.19 16.22 -15.33
CA ALA A 11 5.93 16.24 -16.09
C ALA A 11 5.73 15.06 -17.06
N LYS A 12 6.75 14.24 -17.30
CA LYS A 12 6.61 13.08 -18.21
C LYS A 12 5.66 12.05 -17.61
N ASP A 13 5.13 11.17 -18.46
CA ASP A 13 4.32 10.04 -18.02
C ASP A 13 3.12 10.46 -17.13
N ARG A 14 2.48 11.58 -17.49
CA ARG A 14 1.36 12.18 -16.73
C ARG A 14 1.70 12.41 -15.25
N GLY A 15 2.91 12.88 -14.95
CA GLY A 15 3.40 13.02 -13.57
C GLY A 15 4.01 11.73 -13.00
N GLY A 16 4.48 10.83 -13.87
CA GLY A 16 5.14 9.58 -13.49
C GLY A 16 4.21 8.49 -12.99
N VAL A 17 3.02 8.32 -13.55
CA VAL A 17 2.05 7.32 -13.07
C VAL A 17 2.60 5.90 -13.15
N HIS A 18 3.32 5.55 -14.22
CA HIS A 18 3.98 4.25 -14.36
C HIS A 18 5.31 4.23 -13.61
N ILE A 19 6.04 5.35 -13.58
CA ILE A 19 7.34 5.46 -12.87
C ILE A 19 7.16 5.24 -11.36
N ASN A 20 6.22 5.94 -10.73
CA ASN A 20 6.02 5.98 -9.28
C ASN A 20 5.22 4.76 -8.75
N SER A 21 4.57 3.98 -9.63
CA SER A 21 3.80 2.78 -9.25
C SER A 21 4.60 1.73 -8.49
N GLY A 22 5.94 1.73 -8.61
CA GLY A 22 6.83 0.86 -7.85
C GLY A 22 6.72 1.02 -6.32
N ILE A 23 6.37 2.22 -5.84
CA ILE A 23 6.24 2.52 -4.40
C ILE A 23 5.08 1.73 -3.78
N PRO A 24 3.81 1.87 -4.24
CA PRO A 24 2.71 1.05 -3.72
C PRO A 24 2.87 -0.45 -4.05
N ASN A 25 3.49 -0.80 -5.17
CA ASN A 25 3.78 -2.22 -5.49
C ASN A 25 4.72 -2.85 -4.45
N ARG A 26 5.79 -2.16 -4.06
CA ARG A 26 6.71 -2.63 -3.02
C ARG A 26 6.00 -2.75 -1.67
N ALA A 27 5.12 -1.80 -1.32
CA ALA A 27 4.32 -1.89 -0.10
C ALA A 27 3.47 -3.18 -0.09
N PHE A 28 2.77 -3.50 -1.17
CA PHE A 28 1.98 -4.74 -1.27
C PHE A 28 2.85 -6.00 -1.08
N VAL A 29 3.99 -6.08 -1.76
CA VAL A 29 4.91 -7.23 -1.66
C VAL A 29 5.41 -7.42 -0.22
N LEU A 30 5.72 -6.34 0.48
CA LEU A 30 6.16 -6.39 1.88
C LEU A 30 5.04 -6.91 2.80
N VAL A 31 3.80 -6.46 2.58
CA VAL A 31 2.63 -6.97 3.32
C VAL A 31 2.44 -8.46 3.06
N ALA A 32 2.40 -8.88 1.80
CA ALA A 32 2.21 -10.29 1.43
C ALA A 32 3.30 -11.19 2.03
N LYS A 33 4.57 -10.77 1.98
CA LYS A 33 5.69 -11.51 2.60
C LYS A 33 5.58 -11.58 4.12
N ALA A 34 5.16 -10.50 4.78
CA ALA A 34 5.04 -10.44 6.24
C ALA A 34 3.89 -11.30 6.77
N LEU A 35 2.81 -11.44 5.99
CA LEU A 35 1.65 -12.26 6.36
C LEU A 35 1.83 -13.73 5.98
N GLY A 36 2.61 -14.01 4.93
CA GLY A 36 2.83 -15.36 4.44
C GLY A 36 1.57 -15.98 3.82
N GLY A 37 1.63 -17.29 3.56
CA GLY A 37 0.54 -18.01 2.90
C GLY A 37 0.30 -17.53 1.47
N ASN A 38 -0.93 -17.71 1.00
CA ASN A 38 -1.33 -17.24 -0.32
C ASN A 38 -1.61 -15.74 -0.29
N ALA A 39 -0.92 -14.96 -1.13
CA ALA A 39 -1.02 -13.49 -1.10
C ALA A 39 -2.46 -12.98 -1.30
N TRP A 40 -3.33 -13.72 -2.01
CA TRP A 40 -4.72 -13.33 -2.25
C TRP A 40 -5.67 -13.54 -1.06
N GLU A 41 -5.29 -14.32 -0.04
CA GLU A 41 -6.18 -14.62 1.09
C GLU A 41 -6.36 -13.44 2.03
N VAL A 42 -5.26 -12.80 2.45
CA VAL A 42 -5.29 -11.67 3.38
C VAL A 42 -4.80 -10.38 2.72
N ALA A 43 -3.56 -10.35 2.21
CA ALA A 43 -2.99 -9.13 1.63
C ALA A 43 -3.82 -8.64 0.42
N GLY A 44 -4.22 -9.55 -0.47
CA GLY A 44 -5.04 -9.27 -1.64
C GLY A 44 -6.43 -8.77 -1.27
N ARG A 45 -7.08 -9.36 -0.25
CA ARG A 45 -8.38 -8.88 0.23
C ARG A 45 -8.29 -7.47 0.83
N ILE A 46 -7.28 -7.19 1.66
CA ILE A 46 -7.04 -5.85 2.19
C ILE A 46 -6.87 -4.84 1.04
N TRP A 47 -6.05 -5.17 0.03
CA TRP A 47 -5.84 -4.28 -1.12
C TRP A 47 -7.10 -4.08 -1.95
N TYR A 48 -7.88 -5.15 -2.19
CA TYR A 48 -9.13 -5.08 -2.92
C TYR A 48 -10.14 -4.17 -2.23
N GLU A 49 -10.37 -4.37 -0.93
CA GLU A 49 -11.27 -3.52 -0.14
C GLU A 49 -10.74 -2.08 -0.05
N THR A 50 -9.41 -1.89 -0.01
CA THR A 50 -8.81 -0.55 -0.02
C THR A 50 -9.18 0.20 -1.30
N MET A 51 -9.08 -0.45 -2.46
CA MET A 51 -9.42 0.17 -3.74
C MET A 51 -10.89 0.59 -3.84
N LEU A 52 -11.81 -0.08 -3.13
CA LEU A 52 -13.23 0.28 -3.10
C LEU A 52 -13.51 1.55 -2.27
N GLU A 53 -12.61 1.92 -1.35
CA GLU A 53 -12.75 3.09 -0.48
C GLU A 53 -12.05 4.35 -1.02
N LEU A 54 -11.24 4.22 -2.08
CA LEU A 54 -10.47 5.35 -2.62
C LEU A 54 -11.31 6.20 -3.59
N ALA A 55 -11.11 7.52 -3.50
CA ALA A 55 -11.61 8.49 -4.47
C ALA A 55 -10.68 8.60 -5.69
N SER A 56 -11.18 9.17 -6.79
CA SER A 56 -10.45 9.32 -8.05
C SER A 56 -9.17 10.17 -7.95
N ASP A 57 -9.04 11.00 -6.93
CA ASP A 57 -7.90 11.87 -6.65
C ASP A 57 -7.06 11.44 -5.43
N SER A 58 -7.29 10.23 -4.91
CA SER A 58 -6.57 9.70 -3.75
C SER A 58 -5.05 9.63 -3.99
N GLN A 59 -4.29 9.98 -2.97
CA GLN A 59 -2.83 9.95 -2.97
C GLN A 59 -2.31 8.70 -2.24
N PHE A 60 -0.99 8.44 -2.31
CA PHE A 60 -0.40 7.29 -1.62
C PHE A 60 -0.67 7.27 -0.11
N VAL A 61 -0.75 8.43 0.55
CA VAL A 61 -1.09 8.52 1.98
C VAL A 61 -2.54 8.11 2.27
N ASP A 62 -3.47 8.36 1.35
CA ASP A 62 -4.87 7.98 1.51
C ASP A 62 -5.04 6.47 1.36
N CYS A 63 -4.35 5.89 0.37
CA CYS A 63 -4.24 4.43 0.22
C CYS A 63 -3.63 3.77 1.47
N ALA A 64 -2.60 4.40 2.05
CA ALA A 64 -1.98 3.91 3.28
C ALA A 64 -2.94 3.96 4.47
N ARG A 65 -3.66 5.06 4.67
CA ARG A 65 -4.68 5.21 5.73
C ARG A 65 -5.81 4.21 5.58
N ALA A 66 -6.38 4.10 4.38
CA ALA A 66 -7.49 3.20 4.09
C ALA A 66 -7.09 1.72 4.32
N SER A 67 -5.94 1.31 3.79
CA SER A 67 -5.45 -0.07 3.99
C SER A 67 -5.14 -0.39 5.46
N ILE A 68 -4.59 0.56 6.24
CA ILE A 68 -4.38 0.37 7.69
C ILE A 68 -5.71 0.23 8.43
N LYS A 69 -6.72 1.02 8.09
CA LYS A 69 -8.07 0.94 8.66
C LYS A 69 -8.70 -0.42 8.35
N ILE A 70 -8.67 -0.86 7.10
CA ILE A 70 -9.23 -2.15 6.68
C ILE A 70 -8.50 -3.31 7.36
N ALA A 71 -7.17 -3.29 7.38
CA ALA A 71 -6.35 -4.31 8.02
C ALA A 71 -6.50 -4.36 9.55
N SER A 72 -7.21 -3.41 10.16
CA SER A 72 -7.54 -3.43 11.59
C SER A 72 -8.74 -4.31 11.94
N ASP A 73 -9.52 -4.75 10.94
CA ASP A 73 -10.56 -5.75 11.15
C ASP A 73 -9.94 -7.07 11.61
N SER A 74 -10.46 -7.60 12.72
CA SER A 74 -10.04 -8.87 13.33
C SER A 74 -10.02 -10.06 12.36
N ARG A 75 -10.84 -10.05 11.30
CA ARG A 75 -10.92 -11.13 10.30
C ARG A 75 -9.62 -11.34 9.53
N PHE A 76 -8.77 -10.32 9.43
CA PHE A 76 -7.46 -10.41 8.77
C PHE A 76 -6.34 -10.89 9.71
N GLY A 77 -6.69 -11.15 10.97
CA GLY A 77 -5.76 -11.65 11.97
C GLY A 77 -4.90 -10.55 12.60
N PRO A 78 -4.29 -10.84 13.77
CA PRO A 78 -3.66 -9.83 14.62
C PRO A 78 -2.41 -9.19 14.02
N LYS A 79 -1.82 -9.78 12.97
CA LYS A 79 -0.61 -9.29 12.31
C LYS A 79 -0.89 -8.32 11.16
N ALA A 80 -2.11 -8.32 10.59
CA ALA A 80 -2.44 -7.58 9.37
C ALA A 80 -2.14 -6.09 9.47
N LYS A 81 -2.75 -5.40 10.45
CA LYS A 81 -2.54 -3.97 10.68
C LYS A 81 -1.05 -3.61 10.80
N LYS A 82 -0.30 -4.34 11.62
CA LYS A 82 1.13 -4.08 11.84
C LYS A 82 1.96 -4.30 10.56
N ALA A 83 1.63 -5.33 9.77
CA ALA A 83 2.29 -5.59 8.50
C ALA A 83 2.07 -4.44 7.50
N VAL A 84 0.83 -3.96 7.37
CA VAL A 84 0.49 -2.84 6.48
C VAL A 84 1.18 -1.55 6.93
N GLN A 85 1.14 -1.23 8.23
CA GLN A 85 1.85 -0.06 8.77
C GLN A 85 3.37 -0.12 8.52
N ALA A 86 3.98 -1.28 8.74
CA ALA A 86 5.41 -1.46 8.52
C ALA A 86 5.77 -1.30 7.04
N ALA A 87 4.97 -1.86 6.13
CA ALA A 87 5.20 -1.77 4.69
C ALA A 87 5.12 -0.33 4.16
N TRP A 88 4.12 0.45 4.57
CA TRP A 88 4.01 1.85 4.16
C TRP A 88 5.15 2.71 4.71
N LYS A 89 5.54 2.47 5.97
CA LYS A 89 6.72 3.12 6.57
C LYS A 89 7.99 2.80 5.80
N GLU A 90 8.18 1.54 5.40
CA GLU A 90 9.36 1.03 4.68
C GLU A 90 9.48 1.62 3.25
N VAL A 91 8.38 2.00 2.62
CA VAL A 91 8.40 2.73 1.34
C VAL A 91 8.40 4.25 1.52
N GLY A 92 8.44 4.75 2.76
CA GLY A 92 8.56 6.18 3.05
C GLY A 92 7.25 6.97 3.06
N VAL A 93 6.09 6.30 3.10
CA VAL A 93 4.78 6.96 3.25
C VAL A 93 4.46 7.06 4.74
N LYS A 94 4.35 8.30 5.25
CA LYS A 94 4.02 8.58 6.66
C LYS A 94 2.51 8.75 6.80
N VAL A 95 1.91 8.07 7.79
CA VAL A 95 0.47 8.05 8.08
C VAL A 95 0.20 8.60 9.47
#